data_AF-A0A1G4KE72-F1
#
_entry.id   AF-A0A1G4KE72-F1
#
_cell.length_a   1.000
_cell.length_b   1.000
_cell.length_c   1.000
_cell.angle_alpha   90.00
_cell.angle_beta   90.00
_cell.angle_gamma   90.00
#
_symmetry.space_group_name_H-M   'P 1'
#
loop_
_entity.id
_entity.type
_entity.pdbx_description
1 polymer ?
#
loop_
_entity_poly.entity_id
_entity_poly.type
_entity_poly.pdbx_seq_one_letter_code
_entity_poly.pdbx_strand_id
1 'polypeptide(L)'
;MSIPSVDEIEFLSRPSGKAEGKHHIIVVGAGIIGVCTAFYLTRHPRFDPSTHHITLLESKRVAGGASGKAGGLLATWAFPQQIVPLSFQLHQDLSDEFDGENQWDYRRLTTVSLEADVQNVGHQTHPSTRKGYNLRVAPPKKKSRCDSTDSLESSVATGSEADDERENEFSEMTEQSSTEKELTDASSTDMKSEALQQEFNTEMEGSRKTTKLPVDLNWIKKELVRDWSSLGGTDSTAQVHPYKFTHFLLREAMNTGAVDLILGKVNEIKFDDVGCTSGVSYIPTTDDDDQEEQQPIEILASQQVVLAMGPWTSKILPDCPISGLRAHSITIKPSTGTVSPYAIFTELKVDKNKYFSPEMYARKDEVYVCGEGDTLVELPETSDAVEVVREKCDELYHYVSKLSSNLSEGHILKRQACYLPVLNVPTSSGPLIGETNLEGLYVASGHSCWGINNAPATGKIVSELLLDGEATSADISALDPGLYFDASVLE
;
A
#
# COMPACT_ATOMS: atom_id res chain seq x y z
N MET A 1 -15.37 31.78 4.27
CA MET A 1 -14.46 31.02 5.16
C MET A 1 -13.51 30.27 4.27
N SER A 2 -12.19 30.39 4.48
CA SER A 2 -11.20 29.59 3.76
C SER A 2 -11.38 28.13 4.15
N ILE A 3 -11.42 27.22 3.17
CA ILE A 3 -11.36 25.78 3.42
C ILE A 3 -10.02 25.51 4.11
N PRO A 4 -9.99 24.90 5.31
CA PRO A 4 -8.74 24.53 5.97
C PRO A 4 -7.88 23.68 5.04
N SER A 5 -6.56 23.91 5.05
CA SER A 5 -5.62 23.08 4.27
C SER A 5 -5.84 21.60 4.60
N VAL A 6 -5.72 20.72 3.60
CA VAL A 6 -5.83 19.25 3.81
C VAL A 6 -4.81 18.75 4.84
N ASP A 7 -3.71 19.49 5.03
CA ASP A 7 -2.59 19.14 5.90
C ASP A 7 -2.74 19.63 7.36
N GLU A 8 -3.75 20.45 7.68
CA GLU A 8 -3.99 20.94 9.05
C GLU A 8 -4.90 19.97 9.81
N ILE A 9 -4.31 18.89 10.36
CA ILE A 9 -4.98 17.99 11.32
C ILE A 9 -4.24 18.06 12.65
N GLU A 10 -4.95 18.45 13.71
CA GLU A 10 -4.41 18.43 15.06
C GLU A 10 -4.29 16.99 15.56
N PHE A 11 -3.17 16.66 16.18
CA PHE A 11 -2.95 15.36 16.81
C PHE A 11 -2.36 15.56 18.20
N LEU A 12 -2.57 14.57 19.04
CA LEU A 12 -2.02 14.51 20.38
C LEU A 12 -0.83 13.55 20.42
N SER A 13 0.06 13.73 21.39
CA SER A 13 1.08 12.73 21.74
C SER A 13 0.63 11.82 22.90
N ARG A 14 -0.41 12.23 23.64
CA ARG A 14 -0.94 11.57 24.84
C ARG A 14 -2.47 11.57 24.84
N PRO A 15 -3.13 10.63 25.54
CA PRO A 15 -4.58 10.62 25.68
C PRO A 15 -5.10 11.91 26.32
N SER A 16 -6.22 12.42 25.83
CA SER A 16 -6.83 13.67 26.33
C SER A 16 -7.56 13.52 27.68
N GLY A 17 -7.81 12.28 28.12
CA GLY A 17 -8.67 11.95 29.26
C GLY A 17 -10.17 11.93 28.95
N LYS A 18 -10.61 12.35 27.75
CA LYS A 18 -12.05 12.39 27.38
C LYS A 18 -12.74 11.02 27.33
N ALA A 19 -11.97 9.93 27.30
CA ALA A 19 -12.47 8.56 27.36
C ALA A 19 -12.88 8.12 28.78
N GLU A 20 -12.43 8.82 29.82
CA GLU A 20 -12.65 8.40 31.21
C GLU A 20 -14.15 8.34 31.53
N GLY A 21 -14.60 7.17 32.02
CA GLY A 21 -16.01 6.91 32.35
C GLY A 21 -16.93 6.71 31.14
N LYS A 22 -16.39 6.56 29.93
CA LYS A 22 -17.13 6.30 28.70
C LYS A 22 -16.81 4.92 28.13
N HIS A 23 -17.67 4.44 27.23
CA HIS A 23 -17.38 3.31 26.35
C HIS A 23 -16.27 3.71 25.38
N HIS A 24 -15.07 3.18 25.60
CA HIS A 24 -13.87 3.58 24.90
C HIS A 24 -13.49 2.58 23.81
N ILE A 25 -13.47 3.07 22.56
CA ILE A 25 -13.09 2.33 21.37
C ILE A 25 -11.72 2.84 20.90
N ILE A 26 -10.76 1.94 20.76
CA ILE A 26 -9.45 2.24 20.20
C ILE A 26 -9.41 1.73 18.76
N VAL A 27 -9.01 2.57 17.81
CA VAL A 27 -8.77 2.19 16.42
C VAL A 27 -7.28 2.40 16.13
N VAL A 28 -6.58 1.35 15.72
CA VAL A 28 -5.15 1.38 15.44
C VAL A 28 -4.91 1.42 13.93
N GLY A 29 -4.42 2.56 13.45
CA GLY A 29 -4.11 2.88 12.06
C GLY A 29 -5.02 3.97 11.49
N ALA A 30 -4.47 5.15 11.16
CA ALA A 30 -5.20 6.23 10.48
C ALA A 30 -5.02 6.18 8.96
N GLY A 31 -5.01 4.96 8.42
CA GLY A 31 -5.31 4.70 7.00
C GLY A 31 -6.81 4.84 6.74
N ILE A 32 -7.21 4.72 5.46
CA ILE A 32 -8.61 4.93 5.08
C ILE A 32 -9.58 3.97 5.79
N ILE A 33 -9.15 2.75 6.12
CA ILE A 33 -9.99 1.78 6.83
C ILE A 33 -10.31 2.27 8.25
N GLY A 34 -9.28 2.55 9.06
CA GLY A 34 -9.49 3.06 10.42
C GLY A 34 -10.20 4.41 10.46
N VAL A 35 -9.92 5.29 9.49
CA VAL A 35 -10.65 6.56 9.34
C VAL A 35 -12.13 6.32 9.01
N CYS A 36 -12.46 5.43 8.09
CA CYS A 36 -13.86 5.10 7.80
C CYS A 36 -14.54 4.45 9.01
N THR A 37 -13.84 3.60 9.77
CA THR A 37 -14.35 3.03 11.03
C THR A 37 -14.73 4.15 12.01
N ALA A 38 -13.83 5.09 12.29
CA ALA A 38 -14.13 6.21 13.17
C ALA A 38 -15.28 7.09 12.64
N PHE A 39 -15.27 7.40 11.34
CA PHE A 39 -16.31 8.19 10.68
C PHE A 39 -17.70 7.56 10.82
N TYR A 40 -17.85 6.27 10.50
CA TYR A 40 -19.14 5.58 10.59
C TYR A 40 -19.57 5.32 12.04
N LEU A 41 -18.63 5.04 12.96
CA LEU A 41 -18.94 4.97 14.39
C LEU A 41 -19.61 6.25 14.89
N THR A 42 -19.02 7.41 14.62
CA THR A 42 -19.58 8.70 15.09
C THR A 42 -20.94 9.06 14.50
N ARG A 43 -21.35 8.39 13.41
CA ARG A 43 -22.63 8.59 12.72
C ARG A 43 -23.63 7.47 12.99
N HIS A 44 -23.23 6.45 13.75
CA HIS A 44 -24.09 5.33 14.07
C HIS A 44 -25.21 5.76 15.03
N PRO A 45 -26.47 5.33 14.86
CA PRO A 45 -27.59 5.76 15.70
C PRO A 45 -27.43 5.48 17.21
N ARG A 46 -26.61 4.50 17.58
CA ARG A 46 -26.31 4.15 18.98
C ARG A 46 -25.08 4.84 19.55
N PHE A 47 -24.31 5.53 18.72
CA PHE A 47 -23.16 6.28 19.20
C PHE A 47 -23.63 7.60 19.82
N ASP A 48 -23.19 7.84 21.04
CA ASP A 48 -23.48 9.06 21.79
C ASP A 48 -22.17 9.62 22.35
N PRO A 49 -21.70 10.80 21.89
CA PRO A 49 -20.46 11.43 22.37
C PRO A 49 -20.37 11.66 23.89
N SER A 50 -21.50 11.66 24.61
CA SER A 50 -21.53 11.79 26.07
C SER A 50 -21.15 10.50 26.78
N THR A 51 -21.38 9.34 26.15
CA THR A 51 -21.14 8.00 26.71
C THR A 51 -20.11 7.20 25.93
N HIS A 52 -19.69 7.64 24.75
CA HIS A 52 -18.69 6.99 23.90
C HIS A 52 -17.51 7.91 23.62
N HIS A 53 -16.34 7.32 23.41
CA HIS A 53 -15.15 8.02 22.94
C HIS A 53 -14.31 7.13 22.04
N ILE A 54 -13.69 7.73 21.02
CA ILE A 54 -12.82 7.03 20.08
C ILE A 54 -11.41 7.60 20.19
N THR A 55 -10.43 6.72 20.32
CA THR A 55 -9.01 7.07 20.14
C THR A 55 -8.49 6.41 18.89
N LEU A 56 -8.12 7.23 17.90
CA LEU A 56 -7.47 6.78 16.66
C LEU A 56 -5.97 6.95 16.81
N LEU A 57 -5.22 5.84 16.80
CA LEU A 57 -3.76 5.82 16.90
C LEU A 57 -3.13 5.67 15.51
N GLU A 58 -2.11 6.47 15.20
CA GLU A 58 -1.35 6.38 13.96
C GLU A 58 0.14 6.44 14.23
N SER A 59 0.90 5.52 13.62
CA SER A 59 2.33 5.39 13.94
C SER A 59 3.17 6.59 13.55
N LYS A 60 2.87 7.29 12.43
CA LYS A 60 3.71 8.38 11.95
C LYS A 60 2.92 9.54 11.35
N ARG A 61 2.11 9.26 10.34
CA ARG A 61 1.34 10.29 9.62
C ARG A 61 0.07 9.68 9.07
N VAL A 62 -1.03 10.42 9.19
CA VAL A 62 -2.32 10.07 8.59
C VAL A 62 -2.13 9.76 7.11
N ALA A 63 -2.75 8.66 6.66
CA ALA A 63 -2.63 8.16 5.29
C ALA A 63 -1.17 7.95 4.80
N GLY A 64 -0.18 7.78 5.69
CA GLY A 64 1.24 7.63 5.33
C GLY A 64 1.58 6.31 4.60
N GLY A 65 0.74 5.28 4.77
CA GLY A 65 0.85 3.98 4.10
C GLY A 65 0.20 3.96 2.71
N ALA A 66 -0.38 2.81 2.34
CA ALA A 66 -1.03 2.63 1.04
C ALA A 66 -2.17 3.63 0.78
N SER A 67 -2.91 4.03 1.82
CA SER A 67 -4.09 4.90 1.67
C SER A 67 -3.79 6.25 1.04
N GLY A 68 -2.67 6.92 1.37
CA GLY A 68 -2.32 8.20 0.77
C GLY A 68 -1.60 8.08 -0.58
N LYS A 69 -1.06 6.89 -0.87
CA LYS A 69 -0.19 6.62 -2.02
C LYS A 69 -0.90 5.85 -3.15
N ALA A 70 -2.09 5.31 -2.91
CA ALA A 70 -2.89 4.56 -3.88
C ALA A 70 -3.36 5.42 -5.06
N GLY A 71 -3.74 4.76 -6.15
CA GLY A 71 -4.27 5.41 -7.35
C GLY A 71 -5.70 5.92 -7.21
N GLY A 72 -6.52 5.24 -6.39
CA GLY A 72 -7.88 5.67 -6.03
C GLY A 72 -9.00 5.19 -6.97
N LEU A 73 -8.75 4.16 -7.78
CA LEU A 73 -9.78 3.52 -8.61
C LEU A 73 -10.86 2.87 -7.74
N LEU A 74 -12.11 3.07 -8.13
CA LEU A 74 -13.30 2.44 -7.58
C LEU A 74 -13.99 1.65 -8.69
N ALA A 75 -14.42 0.44 -8.41
CA ALA A 75 -15.06 -0.42 -9.39
C ALA A 75 -16.06 -1.38 -8.75
N THR A 76 -17.20 -1.60 -9.40
CA THR A 76 -18.19 -2.61 -8.98
C THR A 76 -17.67 -4.04 -9.14
N TRP A 77 -16.66 -4.24 -9.97
CA TRP A 77 -15.98 -5.52 -10.20
C TRP A 77 -14.72 -5.71 -9.34
N ALA A 78 -14.46 -4.82 -8.39
CA ALA A 78 -13.45 -5.04 -7.35
C ALA A 78 -13.79 -6.29 -6.50
N PHE A 79 -12.91 -6.66 -5.56
CA PHE A 79 -13.17 -7.79 -4.66
C PHE A 79 -12.94 -7.40 -3.18
N PRO A 80 -13.58 -8.11 -2.22
CA PRO A 80 -14.52 -9.21 -2.42
C PRO A 80 -15.95 -8.71 -2.71
N GLN A 81 -16.72 -9.48 -3.48
CA GLN A 81 -18.06 -9.07 -3.94
C GLN A 81 -19.09 -8.92 -2.82
N GLN A 82 -18.82 -9.49 -1.64
CA GLN A 82 -19.63 -9.36 -0.43
C GLN A 82 -19.84 -7.90 0.00
N ILE A 83 -18.83 -7.04 -0.15
CA ILE A 83 -18.85 -5.65 0.35
C ILE A 83 -18.73 -4.60 -0.75
N VAL A 84 -18.27 -4.99 -1.96
CA VAL A 84 -18.00 -4.06 -3.06
C VAL A 84 -19.25 -3.29 -3.51
N PRO A 85 -20.44 -3.92 -3.72
CA PRO A 85 -21.64 -3.17 -4.12
C PRO A 85 -22.05 -2.11 -3.09
N LEU A 86 -22.02 -2.46 -1.80
CA LEU A 86 -22.27 -1.53 -0.69
C LEU A 86 -21.25 -0.38 -0.72
N SER A 87 -19.96 -0.70 -0.82
CA SER A 87 -18.90 0.30 -0.73
C SER A 87 -18.92 1.27 -1.91
N PHE A 88 -19.18 0.76 -3.12
CA PHE A 88 -19.28 1.60 -4.32
C PHE A 88 -20.47 2.57 -4.23
N GLN A 89 -21.61 2.12 -3.69
CA GLN A 89 -22.74 3.00 -3.43
C GLN A 89 -22.40 4.06 -2.36
N LEU A 90 -21.78 3.66 -1.25
CA LEU A 90 -21.39 4.58 -0.19
C LEU A 90 -20.41 5.66 -0.67
N HIS A 91 -19.51 5.35 -1.60
CA HIS A 91 -18.65 6.37 -2.24
C HIS A 91 -19.47 7.42 -3.00
N GLN A 92 -20.54 7.02 -3.70
CA GLN A 92 -21.45 7.94 -4.36
C GLN A 92 -22.22 8.77 -3.32
N ASP A 93 -22.79 8.13 -2.31
CA ASP A 93 -23.57 8.81 -1.25
C ASP A 93 -22.72 9.86 -0.52
N LEU A 94 -21.47 9.53 -0.17
CA LEU A 94 -20.54 10.47 0.44
C LEU A 94 -20.20 11.64 -0.48
N SER A 95 -20.01 11.37 -1.78
CA SER A 95 -19.76 12.45 -2.74
C SER A 95 -20.96 13.39 -2.86
N ASP A 96 -22.17 12.85 -2.87
CA ASP A 96 -23.41 13.63 -2.96
C ASP A 96 -23.67 14.44 -1.69
N GLU A 97 -23.36 13.88 -0.51
CA GLU A 97 -23.51 14.56 0.79
C GLU A 97 -22.52 15.71 0.97
N PHE A 98 -21.25 15.52 0.59
CA PHE A 98 -20.17 16.44 0.94
C PHE A 98 -19.49 17.14 -0.23
N ASP A 99 -20.09 17.13 -1.43
CA ASP A 99 -19.49 17.71 -2.63
C ASP A 99 -18.11 17.09 -2.95
N GLY A 100 -18.08 15.75 -2.99
CA GLY A 100 -16.86 14.95 -3.14
C GLY A 100 -16.06 15.27 -4.39
N GLU A 101 -16.70 15.78 -5.44
CA GLU A 101 -16.03 16.24 -6.65
C GLU A 101 -15.02 17.36 -6.36
N ASN A 102 -15.36 18.29 -5.47
CA ASN A 102 -14.49 19.41 -5.11
C ASN A 102 -13.62 19.11 -3.90
N GLN A 103 -14.09 18.28 -2.97
CA GLN A 103 -13.35 17.98 -1.74
C GLN A 103 -12.23 16.96 -1.93
N TRP A 104 -12.47 15.90 -2.70
CA TRP A 104 -11.48 14.82 -2.90
C TRP A 104 -11.44 14.29 -4.33
N ASP A 105 -11.81 15.12 -5.30
CA ASP A 105 -11.77 14.80 -6.72
C ASP A 105 -12.59 13.55 -7.08
N TYR A 106 -13.69 13.27 -6.37
CA TYR A 106 -14.61 12.21 -6.77
C TYR A 106 -15.07 12.43 -8.21
N ARG A 107 -15.00 11.39 -9.03
CA ARG A 107 -15.56 11.42 -10.39
C ARG A 107 -15.82 10.02 -10.91
N ARG A 108 -16.88 9.91 -11.73
CA ARG A 108 -17.09 8.75 -12.59
C ARG A 108 -16.06 8.78 -13.72
N LEU A 109 -15.55 7.62 -14.13
CA LEU A 109 -14.55 7.53 -15.21
C LEU A 109 -14.77 6.31 -16.09
N THR A 110 -13.98 6.16 -17.15
CA THR A 110 -13.97 4.93 -17.97
C THR A 110 -12.70 4.13 -17.69
N THR A 111 -12.83 2.80 -17.57
CA THR A 111 -11.70 1.91 -17.34
C THR A 111 -11.50 0.98 -18.54
N VAL A 112 -10.27 0.88 -19.03
CA VAL A 112 -9.91 0.04 -20.17
C VAL A 112 -8.67 -0.80 -19.88
N SER A 113 -8.57 -1.96 -20.54
CA SER A 113 -7.32 -2.70 -20.70
C SER A 113 -6.76 -2.42 -22.09
N LEU A 114 -5.44 -2.24 -22.20
CA LEU A 114 -4.78 -1.82 -23.42
C LEU A 114 -3.48 -2.58 -23.65
N GLU A 115 -3.34 -3.18 -24.83
CA GLU A 115 -2.09 -3.78 -25.31
C GLU A 115 -1.39 -2.84 -26.28
N ALA A 116 -0.11 -2.54 -26.07
CA ALA A 116 0.65 -1.64 -26.94
C ALA A 116 2.09 -2.09 -27.19
N ASP A 117 2.66 -1.66 -28.31
CA ASP A 117 4.06 -1.86 -28.67
C ASP A 117 4.85 -0.56 -28.55
N VAL A 118 5.78 -0.51 -27.60
CA VAL A 118 6.61 0.66 -27.31
C VAL A 118 8.09 0.42 -27.58
N GLN A 119 8.46 -0.70 -28.22
CA GLN A 119 9.85 -1.11 -28.45
C GLN A 119 10.64 -0.09 -29.28
N ASN A 120 10.03 0.40 -30.36
CA ASN A 120 10.69 1.22 -31.38
C ASN A 120 10.42 2.73 -31.22
N VAL A 121 9.88 3.15 -30.09
CA VAL A 121 9.66 4.57 -29.80
C VAL A 121 10.97 5.17 -29.29
N GLY A 122 11.64 5.93 -30.16
CA GLY A 122 12.89 6.61 -29.84
C GLY A 122 12.74 7.52 -28.62
N HIS A 123 13.79 7.59 -27.80
CA HIS A 123 13.87 8.57 -26.73
C HIS A 123 13.86 9.98 -27.33
N GLN A 124 12.87 10.79 -26.97
CA GLN A 124 13.13 12.23 -26.93
C GLN A 124 14.03 12.46 -25.73
N THR A 125 15.33 12.51 -25.97
CA THR A 125 16.30 12.87 -24.93
C THR A 125 16.11 14.35 -24.64
N HIS A 126 15.69 14.69 -23.42
CA HIS A 126 15.94 16.04 -22.92
C HIS A 126 17.44 16.32 -23.06
N PRO A 127 17.86 17.48 -23.61
CA PRO A 127 19.25 17.86 -23.60
C PRO A 127 19.67 17.98 -22.13
N SER A 128 20.39 16.96 -21.64
CA SER A 128 21.16 17.09 -20.43
C SER A 128 22.01 18.34 -20.61
N THR A 129 21.77 19.38 -19.81
CA THR A 129 22.72 20.47 -19.66
C THR A 129 23.98 19.86 -19.04
N ARG A 130 24.86 19.30 -19.87
CA ARG A 130 26.25 19.03 -19.53
C ARG A 130 26.94 20.38 -19.34
N LYS A 131 26.68 21.06 -18.21
CA LYS A 131 27.71 21.91 -17.62
C LYS A 131 28.67 20.95 -16.94
N GLY A 132 29.73 20.58 -17.67
CA GLY A 132 30.86 19.86 -17.09
C GLY A 132 31.43 20.67 -15.94
N TYR A 133 31.22 20.21 -14.71
CA TYR A 133 32.03 20.65 -13.58
C TYR A 133 33.41 20.01 -13.74
N ASN A 134 34.36 20.79 -14.24
CA ASN A 134 35.78 20.45 -14.18
C ASN A 134 36.23 20.50 -12.71
N LEU A 135 36.23 19.36 -12.02
CA LEU A 135 36.98 19.21 -10.78
C LEU A 135 38.48 19.10 -11.12
N ARG A 136 39.12 20.25 -11.37
CA ARG A 136 40.57 20.36 -11.23
C ARG A 136 40.86 20.63 -9.75
N VAL A 137 41.08 19.56 -8.99
CA VAL A 137 41.66 19.66 -7.66
C VAL A 137 43.14 20.02 -7.83
N ALA A 138 43.53 21.20 -7.32
CA ALA A 138 44.93 21.60 -7.28
C ALA A 138 45.67 20.82 -6.16
N PRO A 139 46.91 20.38 -6.37
CA PRO A 139 47.66 19.66 -5.35
C PRO A 139 47.99 20.58 -4.15
N PRO A 140 48.03 20.03 -2.93
CA PRO A 140 48.23 20.84 -1.72
C PRO A 140 49.64 21.46 -1.69
N LYS A 141 49.68 22.76 -1.38
CA LYS A 141 50.91 23.53 -1.19
C LYS A 141 51.64 23.04 0.06
N LYS A 142 52.91 22.65 -0.10
CA LYS A 142 53.89 22.43 0.99
C LYS A 142 53.91 23.65 1.91
N LYS A 143 53.60 23.45 3.19
CA LYS A 143 53.98 24.39 4.26
C LYS A 143 55.23 23.89 4.97
N SER A 144 56.06 24.86 5.29
CA SER A 144 57.42 24.81 5.81
C SER A 144 57.52 24.26 7.23
N ARG A 145 58.69 23.65 7.49
CA ARG A 145 59.30 23.31 8.78
C ARG A 145 59.04 24.32 9.91
N CYS A 146 58.80 23.77 11.09
CA CYS A 146 59.23 24.29 12.39
C CYS A 146 59.55 23.07 13.28
N ASP A 147 60.80 22.99 13.71
CA ASP A 147 61.37 22.00 14.65
C ASP A 147 60.90 22.28 16.08
N SER A 148 60.65 21.22 16.85
CA SER A 148 61.21 21.04 18.20
C SER A 148 60.74 19.70 18.82
N THR A 149 61.73 18.81 19.04
CA THR A 149 61.98 17.94 20.23
C THR A 149 60.76 17.49 21.07
N ASP A 150 60.56 16.22 21.44
CA ASP A 150 61.51 15.36 22.14
C ASP A 150 61.02 13.89 22.18
N SER A 151 61.98 13.03 22.51
CA SER A 151 62.05 11.57 22.65
C SER A 151 61.00 10.84 23.52
N LEU A 152 60.68 9.57 23.18
CA LEU A 152 60.88 8.34 24.00
C LEU A 152 60.16 7.08 23.47
N GLU A 153 60.97 6.12 23.05
CA GLU A 153 60.99 4.64 23.23
C GLU A 153 59.74 3.73 23.38
N SER A 154 59.66 2.80 22.42
CA SER A 154 59.60 1.32 22.59
C SER A 154 58.23 0.68 22.91
N SER A 155 57.83 -0.52 22.47
CA SER A 155 58.49 -1.77 22.10
C SER A 155 57.48 -2.67 21.32
N VAL A 156 57.89 -3.39 20.26
CA VAL A 156 58.00 -4.87 20.15
C VAL A 156 56.65 -5.63 20.13
N ALA A 157 56.35 -6.62 19.29
CA ALA A 157 56.89 -7.19 18.05
C ALA A 157 55.93 -8.31 17.55
N THR A 158 55.92 -8.56 16.23
CA THR A 158 55.98 -9.86 15.47
C THR A 158 55.17 -11.09 15.94
N GLY A 159 54.65 -11.97 15.07
CA GLY A 159 54.91 -12.29 13.65
C GLY A 159 53.76 -13.17 13.10
N SER A 160 53.51 -13.15 11.77
CA SER A 160 54.05 -14.04 10.70
C SER A 160 53.25 -15.36 10.55
N GLU A 161 52.47 -15.50 9.47
CA GLU A 161 52.75 -16.32 8.24
C GLU A 161 52.54 -17.83 8.50
N ALA A 162 51.51 -18.48 7.95
CA ALA A 162 51.23 -18.87 6.55
C ALA A 162 51.84 -20.24 6.15
N ASP A 163 50.99 -20.99 5.46
CA ASP A 163 51.22 -22.08 4.50
C ASP A 163 51.25 -23.57 4.91
N ASP A 164 50.45 -24.28 4.10
CA ASP A 164 50.70 -25.54 3.36
C ASP A 164 50.13 -26.89 3.84
N GLU A 165 49.13 -27.33 3.05
CA GLU A 165 49.05 -28.57 2.26
C GLU A 165 49.31 -29.99 2.84
N ARG A 166 48.38 -30.87 2.40
CA ARG A 166 48.49 -32.28 1.92
C ARG A 166 47.90 -33.45 2.73
N GLU A 167 46.93 -34.08 2.06
CA GLU A 167 46.77 -35.51 1.72
C GLU A 167 46.83 -36.63 2.78
N ASN A 168 45.77 -37.45 2.82
CA ASN A 168 45.85 -38.90 2.59
C ASN A 168 44.45 -39.57 2.45
N GLU A 169 44.22 -40.22 1.30
CA GLU A 169 44.02 -41.68 1.11
C GLU A 169 43.53 -42.55 2.31
N PHE A 170 42.77 -43.66 2.20
CA PHE A 170 42.09 -44.44 1.16
C PHE A 170 41.37 -45.60 1.91
N SER A 171 40.21 -46.08 1.43
CA SER A 171 39.74 -47.46 1.69
C SER A 171 38.56 -47.78 0.76
N GLU A 172 38.89 -48.41 -0.37
CA GLU A 172 37.98 -49.07 -1.31
C GLU A 172 37.58 -50.48 -0.86
N MET A 173 36.43 -50.94 -1.41
CA MET A 173 36.16 -52.24 -2.05
C MET A 173 34.73 -52.71 -1.72
N THR A 174 33.84 -53.11 -2.63
CA THR A 174 33.88 -53.26 -4.09
C THR A 174 32.44 -53.44 -4.59
N GLU A 175 32.29 -53.12 -5.87
CA GLU A 175 31.13 -53.12 -6.77
C GLU A 175 30.34 -54.44 -6.92
N GLN A 176 29.08 -54.34 -7.36
CA GLN A 176 28.72 -54.63 -8.77
C GLN A 176 27.24 -54.32 -9.12
N SER A 177 27.09 -53.40 -10.09
CA SER A 177 26.26 -53.50 -11.32
C SER A 177 24.74 -53.76 -11.16
N SER A 178 23.81 -52.93 -11.64
CA SER A 178 23.69 -52.45 -13.02
C SER A 178 22.48 -51.50 -13.20
N THR A 179 22.59 -50.70 -14.28
CA THR A 179 21.54 -50.02 -15.07
C THR A 179 20.97 -48.66 -14.61
N GLU A 180 21.35 -47.67 -15.40
CA GLU A 180 20.90 -46.28 -15.49
C GLU A 180 19.39 -46.12 -15.73
N LYS A 181 18.81 -45.06 -15.15
CA LYS A 181 17.94 -44.08 -15.84
C LYS A 181 17.68 -42.88 -14.92
N GLU A 182 18.26 -41.74 -15.28
CA GLU A 182 17.73 -40.43 -14.87
C GLU A 182 16.31 -40.27 -15.41
N LEU A 183 15.40 -39.69 -14.61
CA LEU A 183 14.49 -38.64 -15.03
C LEU A 183 13.73 -38.07 -13.82
N THR A 184 13.66 -36.75 -13.88
CA THR A 184 13.19 -35.77 -12.91
C THR A 184 11.72 -35.91 -12.52
N ASP A 185 11.47 -35.64 -11.25
CA ASP A 185 10.18 -35.60 -10.57
C ASP A 185 9.27 -34.48 -11.13
N ALA A 186 8.00 -34.81 -11.27
CA ALA A 186 6.98 -33.98 -11.91
C ALA A 186 6.11 -33.32 -10.83
N SER A 187 6.14 -31.99 -10.76
CA SER A 187 5.09 -31.21 -10.09
C SER A 187 3.87 -31.10 -11.01
N SER A 188 2.71 -31.53 -10.51
CA SER A 188 1.43 -31.33 -11.17
C SER A 188 0.42 -30.87 -10.14
N THR A 189 -0.16 -29.69 -10.32
CA THR A 189 -1.61 -29.46 -10.53
C THR A 189 -1.95 -27.97 -10.42
N ASP A 190 -1.76 -27.23 -11.51
CA ASP A 190 -2.58 -26.07 -11.88
C ASP A 190 -3.55 -26.54 -12.97
N MET A 191 -4.73 -27.00 -12.57
CA MET A 191 -5.82 -27.35 -13.49
C MET A 191 -7.10 -26.71 -12.99
N LYS A 192 -7.29 -25.43 -13.33
CA LYS A 192 -8.61 -24.78 -13.38
C LYS A 192 -8.65 -23.40 -14.06
N SER A 193 -7.53 -22.88 -14.56
CA SER A 193 -7.52 -21.67 -15.42
C SER A 193 -7.62 -21.99 -16.92
N GLU A 194 -7.32 -23.22 -17.36
CA GLU A 194 -7.30 -23.57 -18.79
C GLU A 194 -8.67 -23.89 -19.39
N ALA A 195 -9.69 -24.19 -18.56
CA ALA A 195 -11.01 -24.61 -19.06
C ALA A 195 -11.87 -23.47 -19.63
N LEU A 196 -11.49 -22.20 -19.43
CA LEU A 196 -12.15 -21.04 -20.04
C LEU A 196 -11.44 -20.55 -21.32
N GLN A 197 -10.26 -21.09 -21.65
CA GLN A 197 -9.47 -20.66 -22.81
C GLN A 197 -9.70 -21.49 -24.08
N GLN A 198 -10.42 -22.61 -24.00
CA GLN A 198 -10.51 -23.56 -25.12
C GLN A 198 -11.77 -23.44 -26.00
N GLU A 199 -12.74 -22.59 -25.65
CA GLU A 199 -13.92 -22.33 -26.51
C GLU A 199 -13.86 -21.04 -27.35
N PHE A 200 -12.77 -20.26 -27.26
CA PHE A 200 -12.62 -18.99 -28.01
C PHE A 200 -11.61 -19.00 -29.16
N ASN A 201 -10.91 -20.11 -29.40
CA ASN A 201 -9.85 -20.20 -30.40
C ASN A 201 -10.24 -21.04 -31.62
N THR A 202 -11.25 -20.61 -32.37
CA THR A 202 -11.37 -21.02 -33.78
C THR A 202 -12.10 -19.94 -34.59
N GLU A 203 -11.42 -18.83 -34.85
CA GLU A 203 -11.60 -17.96 -36.02
C GLU A 203 -10.77 -16.68 -35.81
N MET A 204 -9.56 -16.59 -36.35
CA MET A 204 -8.93 -15.32 -36.79
C MET A 204 -7.58 -15.59 -37.48
N GLU A 205 -7.62 -16.08 -38.72
CA GLU A 205 -6.66 -15.63 -39.72
C GLU A 205 -7.41 -14.70 -40.67
N GLY A 206 -7.25 -13.37 -40.50
CA GLY A 206 -7.85 -12.41 -41.44
C GLY A 206 -7.98 -11.00 -40.90
N SER A 207 -7.15 -10.10 -41.43
CA SER A 207 -7.24 -8.63 -41.37
C SER A 207 -6.93 -7.99 -40.01
N ARG A 208 -5.80 -7.23 -39.93
CA ARG A 208 -5.55 -6.22 -38.90
C ARG A 208 -6.72 -5.23 -38.88
N LYS A 209 -7.74 -5.48 -38.05
CA LYS A 209 -8.75 -4.47 -37.70
C LYS A 209 -8.01 -3.41 -36.90
N THR A 210 -7.94 -2.19 -37.42
CA THR A 210 -7.55 -1.04 -36.60
C THR A 210 -8.63 -0.90 -35.53
N THR A 211 -8.34 -1.33 -34.31
CA THR A 211 -9.23 -1.15 -33.17
C THR A 211 -9.30 0.35 -32.87
N LYS A 212 -10.44 0.97 -33.18
CA LYS A 212 -10.66 2.37 -32.87
C LYS A 212 -10.78 2.50 -31.36
N LEU A 213 -9.80 3.12 -30.72
CA LEU A 213 -9.89 3.54 -29.32
C LEU A 213 -11.11 4.45 -29.08
N PRO A 214 -11.62 4.54 -27.83
CA PRO A 214 -12.63 5.52 -27.46
C PRO A 214 -12.29 6.91 -27.98
N VAL A 215 -13.30 7.61 -28.50
CA VAL A 215 -13.10 8.89 -29.21
C VAL A 215 -12.58 9.97 -28.26
N ASP A 216 -13.03 9.93 -27.01
CA ASP A 216 -12.69 10.82 -25.91
C ASP A 216 -11.41 10.43 -25.14
N LEU A 217 -10.81 9.26 -25.41
CA LEU A 217 -9.46 8.94 -24.93
C LEU A 217 -8.43 9.77 -25.70
N ASN A 218 -7.94 10.84 -25.06
CA ASN A 218 -7.20 11.92 -25.74
C ASN A 218 -5.69 11.93 -25.49
N TRP A 219 -5.18 11.02 -24.66
CA TRP A 219 -3.81 11.11 -24.14
C TRP A 219 -2.96 9.86 -24.39
N ILE A 220 -3.41 8.95 -25.25
CA ILE A 220 -2.70 7.74 -25.68
C ILE A 220 -2.42 7.80 -27.19
N LYS A 221 -1.19 7.44 -27.60
CA LYS A 221 -0.78 7.35 -29.01
C LYS A 221 -1.43 6.15 -29.68
N LYS A 222 -2.51 6.40 -30.43
CA LYS A 222 -3.38 5.35 -30.99
C LYS A 222 -2.64 4.40 -31.94
N GLU A 223 -1.60 4.89 -32.59
CA GLU A 223 -0.75 4.13 -33.52
C GLU A 223 0.10 3.03 -32.84
N LEU A 224 0.29 3.10 -31.51
CA LEU A 224 1.04 2.10 -30.75
C LEU A 224 0.16 0.98 -30.19
N VAL A 225 -1.16 1.18 -30.20
CA VAL A 225 -2.13 0.24 -29.62
C VAL A 225 -2.39 -0.91 -30.58
N ARG A 226 -2.29 -2.13 -30.06
CA ARG A 226 -2.57 -3.37 -30.79
C ARG A 226 -3.98 -3.85 -30.54
N ASP A 227 -4.38 -3.87 -29.28
CA ASP A 227 -5.71 -4.26 -28.86
C ASP A 227 -6.14 -3.49 -27.60
N TRP A 228 -7.44 -3.46 -27.36
CA TRP A 228 -8.01 -2.92 -26.12
C TRP A 228 -9.39 -3.50 -25.82
N SER A 229 -9.74 -3.52 -24.54
CA SER A 229 -11.07 -3.91 -24.07
C SER A 229 -11.60 -2.94 -23.02
N SER A 230 -12.92 -2.83 -22.93
CA SER A 230 -13.58 -2.05 -21.87
C SER A 230 -13.66 -2.91 -20.61
N LEU A 231 -13.20 -2.37 -19.48
CA LEU A 231 -13.35 -3.00 -18.16
C LEU A 231 -14.51 -2.39 -17.36
N GLY A 232 -14.91 -1.15 -17.68
CA GLY A 232 -16.07 -0.52 -17.05
C GLY A 232 -16.25 0.92 -17.53
N GLY A 233 -17.47 1.42 -17.43
CA GLY A 233 -17.83 2.79 -17.78
C GLY A 233 -18.22 3.61 -16.55
N THR A 234 -18.71 4.82 -16.80
CA THR A 234 -19.15 5.74 -15.75
C THR A 234 -20.34 5.21 -14.93
N ASP A 235 -20.92 4.06 -15.26
CA ASP A 235 -21.95 3.35 -14.51
C ASP A 235 -21.38 2.34 -13.49
N SER A 236 -20.14 1.88 -13.68
CA SER A 236 -19.51 0.79 -12.96
C SER A 236 -18.13 1.13 -12.39
N THR A 237 -17.54 2.26 -12.77
CA THR A 237 -16.25 2.75 -12.25
C THR A 237 -16.26 4.23 -11.90
N ALA A 238 -15.44 4.56 -10.90
CA ALA A 238 -15.23 5.89 -10.38
C ALA A 238 -13.81 6.03 -9.84
N GLN A 239 -13.47 7.21 -9.32
CA GLN A 239 -12.17 7.46 -8.72
C GLN A 239 -12.29 8.55 -7.67
N VAL A 240 -11.42 8.46 -6.66
CA VAL A 240 -11.17 9.52 -5.68
C VAL A 240 -9.68 9.85 -5.64
N HIS A 241 -9.32 11.02 -5.12
CA HIS A 241 -7.98 11.30 -4.64
C HIS A 241 -7.82 10.73 -3.22
N PRO A 242 -7.08 9.63 -3.01
CA PRO A 242 -7.14 8.88 -1.75
C PRO A 242 -6.69 9.65 -0.50
N TYR A 243 -5.62 10.45 -0.63
CA TYR A 243 -5.14 11.31 0.46
C TYR A 243 -6.21 12.34 0.90
N LYS A 244 -6.76 13.11 -0.05
CA LYS A 244 -7.83 14.08 0.22
C LYS A 244 -9.07 13.42 0.83
N PHE A 245 -9.49 12.28 0.30
CA PHE A 245 -10.64 11.52 0.81
C PHE A 245 -10.44 11.08 2.27
N THR A 246 -9.28 10.49 2.57
CA THR A 246 -8.92 10.06 3.93
C THR A 246 -8.90 11.24 4.91
N HIS A 247 -8.24 12.34 4.53
CA HIS A 247 -8.15 13.53 5.39
C HIS A 247 -9.49 14.25 5.56
N PHE A 248 -10.36 14.22 4.55
CA PHE A 248 -11.70 14.80 4.66
C PHE A 248 -12.53 14.03 5.69
N LEU A 249 -12.65 12.70 5.54
CA LEU A 249 -13.44 11.89 6.46
C LEU A 249 -12.90 11.89 7.89
N LEU A 250 -11.58 11.95 8.06
CA LEU A 250 -10.98 12.08 9.39
C LEU A 250 -11.38 13.40 10.06
N ARG A 251 -11.33 14.52 9.33
CA ARG A 251 -11.79 15.81 9.85
C ARG A 251 -13.26 15.78 10.24
N GLU A 252 -14.11 15.18 9.42
CA GLU A 252 -15.54 15.03 9.74
C GLU A 252 -15.76 14.19 11.00
N ALA A 253 -15.02 13.08 11.17
CA ALA A 253 -15.09 12.27 12.38
C ALA A 253 -14.64 13.05 13.62
N MET A 254 -13.54 13.82 13.53
CA MET A 254 -12.99 14.62 14.62
C MET A 254 -13.85 15.83 14.98
N ASN A 255 -14.54 16.44 14.01
CA ASN A 255 -15.44 17.59 14.23
C ASN A 255 -16.59 17.28 15.20
N THR A 256 -16.89 16.00 15.44
CA THR A 256 -17.86 15.57 16.46
C THR A 256 -17.38 15.81 17.90
N GLY A 257 -16.07 16.02 18.10
CA GLY A 257 -15.43 16.16 19.41
C GLY A 257 -15.25 14.85 20.17
N ALA A 258 -15.72 13.72 19.63
CA ALA A 258 -15.66 12.39 20.24
C ALA A 258 -14.47 11.53 19.77
N VAL A 259 -13.65 12.06 18.87
CA VAL A 259 -12.48 11.36 18.31
C VAL A 259 -11.23 12.15 18.61
N ASP A 260 -10.28 11.53 19.31
CA ASP A 260 -8.92 12.05 19.41
C ASP A 260 -8.01 11.26 18.46
N LEU A 261 -7.18 11.98 17.70
CA LEU A 261 -6.08 11.42 16.92
C LEU A 261 -4.79 11.50 17.75
N ILE A 262 -4.11 10.36 17.94
CA ILE A 262 -2.82 10.28 18.63
C ILE A 262 -1.76 9.76 17.68
N LEU A 263 -0.61 10.44 17.60
CA LEU A 263 0.56 9.90 16.90
C LEU A 263 1.43 9.07 17.83
N GLY A 264 1.53 7.79 17.53
CA GLY A 264 2.25 6.82 18.32
C GLY A 264 2.19 5.41 17.72
N LYS A 265 3.33 4.71 17.76
CA LYS A 265 3.44 3.33 17.29
C LYS A 265 2.93 2.38 18.38
N VAL A 266 1.79 1.75 18.15
CA VAL A 266 1.32 0.64 18.99
C VAL A 266 2.27 -0.53 18.84
N ASN A 267 2.69 -1.11 19.97
CA ASN A 267 3.59 -2.26 20.01
C ASN A 267 2.97 -3.48 20.70
N GLU A 268 1.92 -3.28 21.50
CA GLU A 268 1.35 -4.35 22.32
C GLU A 268 -0.15 -4.12 22.54
N ILE A 269 -0.92 -5.21 22.54
CA ILE A 269 -2.31 -5.24 22.97
C ILE A 269 -2.36 -5.66 24.43
N LYS A 270 -3.15 -4.95 25.24
CA LYS A 270 -3.31 -5.25 26.67
C LYS A 270 -4.57 -6.09 26.88
N PHE A 271 -4.47 -7.04 27.80
CA PHE A 271 -5.56 -7.92 28.20
C PHE A 271 -5.79 -7.79 29.71
N ASP A 272 -7.01 -8.02 30.15
CA ASP A 272 -7.35 -8.10 31.57
C ASP A 272 -7.09 -9.52 32.14
N ASP A 273 -7.37 -9.69 33.44
CA ASP A 273 -7.14 -10.96 34.16
C ASP A 273 -7.99 -12.13 33.63
N VAL A 274 -9.04 -11.87 32.84
CA VAL A 274 -9.89 -12.90 32.23
C VAL A 274 -9.57 -13.12 30.75
N GLY A 275 -8.56 -12.43 30.21
CA GLY A 275 -8.09 -12.57 28.83
C GLY A 275 -8.87 -11.74 27.80
N CYS A 276 -9.73 -10.81 28.25
CA CYS A 276 -10.42 -9.88 27.37
C CYS A 276 -9.53 -8.70 27.03
N THR A 277 -9.67 -8.15 25.83
CA THR A 277 -8.89 -6.99 25.39
C THR A 277 -9.24 -5.77 26.23
N SER A 278 -8.24 -5.14 26.83
CA SER A 278 -8.41 -4.06 27.81
C SER A 278 -7.68 -2.77 27.46
N GLY A 279 -6.87 -2.77 26.39
CA GLY A 279 -6.09 -1.60 26.02
C GLY A 279 -5.00 -1.84 24.99
N VAL A 280 -4.12 -0.86 24.86
CA VAL A 280 -2.89 -0.93 24.05
C VAL A 280 -1.73 -0.21 24.73
N SER A 281 -0.51 -0.60 24.40
CA SER A 281 0.70 0.15 24.71
C SER A 281 1.33 0.70 23.42
N TYR A 282 1.72 1.98 23.44
CA TYR A 282 2.30 2.64 22.29
C TYR A 282 3.50 3.52 22.66
N ILE A 283 4.41 3.70 21.72
CA ILE A 283 5.51 4.67 21.81
C ILE A 283 5.07 5.95 21.08
N PRO A 284 5.00 7.12 21.75
CA PRO A 284 4.64 8.38 21.11
C PRO A 284 5.53 8.70 19.92
N THR A 285 4.99 9.41 18.92
CA THR A 285 5.83 10.00 17.88
C THR A 285 6.22 11.42 18.28
N THR A 286 7.52 11.69 18.30
CA THR A 286 8.09 13.03 18.54
C THR A 286 8.80 13.54 17.29
N ASP A 287 8.89 14.86 17.15
CA ASP A 287 9.62 15.51 16.05
C ASP A 287 11.16 15.40 16.22
N ASP A 288 11.64 15.11 17.42
CA ASP A 288 13.07 14.94 17.71
C ASP A 288 13.54 13.51 17.35
N ASP A 289 14.59 13.43 16.52
CA ASP A 289 15.29 12.20 16.09
C ASP A 289 16.06 11.50 17.23
N ASP A 290 16.05 12.07 18.44
CA ASP A 290 16.63 11.43 19.62
C ASP A 290 15.71 10.31 20.10
N GLN A 291 15.92 9.13 19.51
CA GLN A 291 15.36 7.83 19.90
C GLN A 291 15.88 7.35 21.28
N GLU A 292 16.23 8.25 22.20
CA GLU A 292 16.46 7.87 23.60
C GLU A 292 15.16 7.28 24.16
N GLU A 293 15.28 6.12 24.83
CA GLU A 293 14.24 5.24 25.36
C GLU A 293 12.93 5.93 25.75
N GLN A 294 12.06 6.17 24.77
CA GLN A 294 10.74 6.71 25.04
C GLN A 294 9.93 5.65 25.76
N GLN A 295 9.54 5.99 26.99
CA GLN A 295 8.75 5.10 27.81
C GLN A 295 7.39 4.85 27.14
N PRO A 296 6.94 3.57 27.05
CA PRO A 296 5.64 3.25 26.49
C PRO A 296 4.53 3.96 27.28
N ILE A 297 3.50 4.41 26.56
CA ILE A 297 2.26 4.92 27.16
C ILE A 297 1.19 3.86 26.98
N GLU A 298 0.52 3.54 28.08
CA GLU A 298 -0.61 2.62 28.08
C GLU A 298 -1.93 3.40 28.01
N ILE A 299 -2.83 2.91 27.17
CA ILE A 299 -4.24 3.29 27.18
C ILE A 299 -4.98 2.04 27.64
N LEU A 300 -5.53 2.09 28.85
CA LEU A 300 -6.21 0.97 29.51
C LEU A 300 -7.71 1.25 29.65
N ALA A 301 -8.45 0.23 30.08
CA ALA A 301 -9.89 0.26 30.28
C ALA A 301 -10.67 0.60 28.99
N SER A 302 -10.13 0.25 27.83
CA SER A 302 -10.91 0.22 26.58
C SER A 302 -11.74 -1.04 26.51
N GLN A 303 -12.94 -0.94 25.94
CA GLN A 303 -13.81 -2.10 25.77
C GLN A 303 -13.52 -2.83 24.46
N GLN A 304 -13.04 -2.09 23.45
CA GLN A 304 -12.86 -2.61 22.09
C GLN A 304 -11.61 -1.99 21.45
N VAL A 305 -10.82 -2.83 20.78
CA VAL A 305 -9.65 -2.43 19.99
C VAL A 305 -9.80 -2.96 18.56
N VAL A 306 -9.68 -2.07 17.57
CA VAL A 306 -9.75 -2.42 16.15
C VAL A 306 -8.37 -2.25 15.50
N LEU A 307 -7.81 -3.33 14.97
CA LEU A 307 -6.58 -3.29 14.18
C LEU A 307 -6.89 -3.03 12.71
N ALA A 308 -6.59 -1.82 12.26
CA ALA A 308 -6.71 -1.34 10.88
C ALA A 308 -5.33 -0.92 10.31
N MET A 309 -4.30 -1.70 10.65
CA MET A 309 -2.89 -1.35 10.46
C MET A 309 -2.32 -1.70 9.08
N GLY A 310 -3.17 -2.09 8.12
CA GLY A 310 -2.72 -2.57 6.82
C GLY A 310 -1.71 -3.71 6.97
N PRO A 311 -0.58 -3.70 6.24
CA PRO A 311 0.36 -4.83 6.26
C PRO A 311 1.07 -4.98 7.62
N TRP A 312 1.09 -3.94 8.47
CA TRP A 312 1.67 -4.00 9.82
C TRP A 312 0.81 -4.75 10.83
N THR A 313 -0.37 -5.24 10.43
CA THR A 313 -1.22 -6.06 11.32
C THR A 313 -0.45 -7.29 11.84
N SER A 314 0.37 -7.93 10.99
CA SER A 314 1.18 -9.09 11.38
C SER A 314 2.39 -8.77 12.27
N LYS A 315 2.72 -7.49 12.48
CA LYS A 315 3.72 -7.09 13.48
C LYS A 315 3.16 -7.14 14.91
N ILE A 316 1.84 -7.05 15.06
CA ILE A 316 1.13 -7.15 16.34
C ILE A 316 0.53 -8.54 16.53
N LEU A 317 0.05 -9.15 15.45
CA LEU A 317 -0.51 -10.51 15.43
C LEU A 317 0.33 -11.38 14.50
N PRO A 318 1.44 -11.99 14.96
CA PRO A 318 2.39 -12.70 14.10
C PRO A 318 1.78 -13.79 13.21
N ASP A 319 0.80 -14.53 13.73
CA ASP A 319 0.10 -15.60 13.00
C ASP A 319 -1.00 -15.08 12.07
N CYS A 320 -1.31 -13.78 12.10
CA CYS A 320 -2.27 -13.19 11.17
C CYS A 320 -1.71 -13.31 9.74
N PRO A 321 -2.42 -13.95 8.79
CA PRO A 321 -1.89 -14.31 7.48
C PRO A 321 -1.86 -13.11 6.51
N ILE A 322 -1.58 -11.91 7.01
CA ILE A 322 -1.44 -10.68 6.23
C ILE A 322 0.05 -10.38 6.07
N SER A 323 0.52 -10.33 4.83
CA SER A 323 1.87 -9.86 4.50
C SER A 323 1.84 -8.54 3.75
N GLY A 324 3.01 -7.94 3.60
CA GLY A 324 3.21 -6.77 2.76
C GLY A 324 3.68 -7.15 1.35
N LEU A 325 3.03 -6.60 0.33
CA LEU A 325 3.55 -6.55 -1.04
C LEU A 325 3.97 -5.12 -1.38
N ARG A 326 5.26 -4.86 -1.61
CA ARG A 326 5.73 -3.50 -1.92
C ARG A 326 5.45 -3.16 -3.37
N ALA A 327 4.74 -2.06 -3.62
CA ALA A 327 4.52 -1.52 -4.96
C ALA A 327 5.08 -0.10 -5.08
N HIS A 328 5.63 0.21 -6.25
CA HIS A 328 6.16 1.53 -6.58
C HIS A 328 5.16 2.30 -7.43
N SER A 329 5.08 3.61 -7.19
CA SER A 329 4.27 4.50 -7.99
C SER A 329 4.90 5.88 -8.17
N ILE A 330 4.43 6.55 -9.21
CA ILE A 330 4.78 7.93 -9.52
C ILE A 330 3.51 8.71 -9.79
N THR A 331 3.57 10.02 -9.58
CA THR A 331 2.58 10.93 -10.19
C THR A 331 3.27 11.84 -11.18
N ILE A 332 2.64 12.02 -12.34
CA ILE A 332 3.20 12.77 -13.46
C ILE A 332 2.25 13.92 -13.75
N LYS A 333 2.74 15.15 -13.76
CA LYS A 333 1.97 16.26 -14.31
C LYS A 333 2.12 16.28 -15.83
N PRO A 334 1.01 16.22 -16.59
CA PRO A 334 1.04 16.32 -18.04
C PRO A 334 1.75 17.59 -18.53
N SER A 335 2.49 17.47 -19.62
CA SER A 335 3.22 18.58 -20.25
C SER A 335 2.31 19.53 -21.02
N THR A 336 1.21 19.00 -21.56
CA THR A 336 0.29 19.70 -22.45
C THR A 336 -1.14 19.18 -22.24
N GLY A 337 -2.12 20.06 -22.46
CA GLY A 337 -3.54 19.72 -22.47
C GLY A 337 -4.08 19.14 -21.16
N THR A 338 -5.33 18.70 -21.21
CA THR A 338 -5.99 17.94 -20.14
C THR A 338 -6.01 16.46 -20.52
N VAL A 339 -5.90 15.58 -19.53
CA VAL A 339 -6.08 14.14 -19.72
C VAL A 339 -7.54 13.76 -19.46
N SER A 340 -8.17 13.03 -20.37
CA SER A 340 -9.54 12.54 -20.14
C SER A 340 -9.57 11.53 -18.98
N PRO A 341 -10.69 11.44 -18.21
CA PRO A 341 -10.77 10.64 -16.99
C PRO A 341 -10.83 9.15 -17.34
N TYR A 342 -9.66 8.54 -17.44
CA TYR A 342 -9.49 7.12 -17.67
C TYR A 342 -8.61 6.48 -16.61
N ALA A 343 -8.98 5.27 -16.22
CA ALA A 343 -8.08 4.29 -15.63
C ALA A 343 -7.69 3.28 -16.71
N ILE A 344 -6.39 3.07 -16.91
CA ILE A 344 -5.86 2.25 -17.98
C ILE A 344 -4.96 1.19 -17.37
N PHE A 345 -5.37 -0.06 -17.53
CA PHE A 345 -4.54 -1.23 -17.31
C PHE A 345 -3.79 -1.48 -18.61
N THR A 346 -2.48 -1.67 -18.55
CA THR A 346 -1.69 -1.86 -19.78
C THR A 346 -0.93 -3.16 -19.76
N GLU A 347 -0.72 -3.73 -20.94
CA GLU A 347 0.34 -4.69 -21.22
C GLU A 347 1.20 -4.10 -22.35
N LEU A 348 2.38 -3.62 -22.00
CA LEU A 348 3.29 -2.96 -22.94
C LEU A 348 4.34 -3.95 -23.40
N LYS A 349 4.40 -4.21 -24.70
CA LYS A 349 5.54 -4.91 -25.29
C LYS A 349 6.73 -3.95 -25.34
N VAL A 350 7.76 -4.25 -24.57
CA VAL A 350 8.94 -3.38 -24.38
C VAL A 350 10.21 -3.93 -25.03
N ASP A 351 10.29 -5.25 -25.25
CA ASP A 351 11.34 -5.93 -26.03
C ASP A 351 10.78 -7.23 -26.62
N LYS A 352 11.52 -7.92 -27.52
CA LYS A 352 11.07 -9.05 -28.37
C LYS A 352 10.18 -10.03 -27.60
N ASN A 353 10.59 -10.37 -26.38
CA ASN A 353 9.91 -11.28 -25.44
C ASN A 353 9.78 -10.66 -24.04
N LYS A 354 9.74 -9.33 -23.90
CA LYS A 354 9.59 -8.65 -22.61
C LYS A 354 8.34 -7.77 -22.63
N TYR A 355 7.53 -7.91 -21.59
CA TYR A 355 6.35 -7.11 -21.33
C TYR A 355 6.52 -6.31 -20.03
N PHE A 356 5.78 -5.22 -19.93
CA PHE A 356 5.72 -4.37 -18.75
C PHE A 356 4.29 -3.86 -18.60
N SER A 357 3.68 -4.03 -17.43
CA SER A 357 2.25 -3.85 -17.25
C SER A 357 1.91 -2.78 -16.22
N PRO A 358 2.25 -1.50 -16.47
CA PRO A 358 1.90 -0.42 -15.55
C PRO A 358 0.41 -0.12 -15.62
N GLU A 359 -0.13 0.34 -14.50
CA GLU A 359 -1.48 0.89 -14.43
C GLU A 359 -1.40 2.40 -14.38
N MET A 360 -2.33 3.08 -15.06
CA MET A 360 -2.32 4.54 -15.22
C MET A 360 -3.69 5.13 -14.97
N TYR A 361 -3.82 5.95 -13.93
CA TYR A 361 -5.09 6.58 -13.60
C TYR A 361 -4.94 8.09 -13.72
N ALA A 362 -5.64 8.67 -14.69
CA ALA A 362 -5.75 10.12 -14.77
C ALA A 362 -6.39 10.64 -13.49
N ARG A 363 -5.87 11.71 -12.89
CA ARG A 363 -6.54 12.57 -11.89
C ARG A 363 -6.90 13.90 -12.57
N LYS A 364 -7.40 14.89 -11.83
CA LYS A 364 -7.72 16.22 -12.41
C LYS A 364 -6.44 16.94 -12.88
N ASP A 365 -5.38 16.91 -12.08
CA ASP A 365 -4.16 17.72 -12.30
C ASP A 365 -2.89 16.89 -12.60
N GLU A 366 -2.95 15.58 -12.42
CA GLU A 366 -1.82 14.66 -12.57
C GLU A 366 -2.29 13.29 -13.10
N VAL A 367 -1.36 12.43 -13.50
CA VAL A 367 -1.61 11.01 -13.79
C VAL A 367 -0.84 10.18 -12.77
N TYR A 368 -1.57 9.35 -12.03
CA TYR A 368 -0.98 8.34 -11.17
C TYR A 368 -0.56 7.13 -12.02
N VAL A 369 0.64 6.60 -11.76
CA VAL A 369 1.15 5.40 -12.43
C VAL A 369 1.76 4.47 -11.40
N CYS A 370 1.42 3.19 -11.41
CA CYS A 370 2.06 2.17 -10.59
C CYS A 370 2.47 0.94 -11.40
N GLY A 371 3.43 0.20 -10.86
CA GLY A 371 3.89 -1.06 -11.42
C GLY A 371 3.54 -2.25 -10.53
N GLU A 372 3.98 -3.41 -10.98
CA GLU A 372 3.89 -4.66 -10.24
C GLU A 372 4.62 -4.59 -8.88
N GLY A 373 4.14 -5.39 -7.94
CA GLY A 373 4.75 -5.50 -6.62
C GLY A 373 6.05 -6.29 -6.64
N ASP A 374 6.96 -5.97 -5.71
CA ASP A 374 8.09 -6.82 -5.35
C ASP A 374 7.93 -7.43 -3.97
N THR A 375 8.33 -8.70 -3.86
CA THR A 375 8.16 -9.55 -2.68
C THR A 375 9.45 -9.79 -1.89
N LEU A 376 10.59 -9.34 -2.41
CA LEU A 376 11.90 -9.66 -1.83
C LEU A 376 12.30 -8.75 -0.66
N VAL A 377 11.58 -7.66 -0.43
CA VAL A 377 11.91 -6.70 0.63
C VAL A 377 10.89 -6.80 1.74
N GLU A 378 11.37 -7.14 2.92
CA GLU A 378 10.58 -7.27 4.14
C GLU A 378 9.85 -5.99 4.50
N LEU A 379 8.72 -6.12 5.21
CA LEU A 379 7.96 -5.00 5.71
C LEU A 379 8.78 -4.24 6.77
N PRO A 380 9.13 -2.96 6.54
CA PRO A 380 9.88 -2.16 7.51
C PRO A 380 9.03 -1.86 8.76
N GLU A 381 9.65 -1.33 9.81
CA GLU A 381 8.95 -1.06 11.07
C GLU A 381 7.82 -0.03 10.97
N THR A 382 7.95 0.94 10.06
CA THR A 382 7.00 2.05 9.92
C THR A 382 6.84 2.46 8.46
N SER A 383 5.77 3.20 8.16
CA SER A 383 5.42 3.59 6.78
C SER A 383 6.33 4.64 6.15
N ASP A 384 7.05 5.41 6.97
CA ASP A 384 8.08 6.39 6.57
C ASP A 384 9.44 5.76 6.27
N ALA A 385 9.73 4.59 6.84
CA ALA A 385 10.91 3.78 6.56
C ALA A 385 10.81 2.99 5.23
N VAL A 386 9.68 3.10 4.51
CA VAL A 386 9.50 2.45 3.21
C VAL A 386 10.43 3.09 2.17
N GLU A 387 11.42 2.30 1.74
CA GLU A 387 12.37 2.70 0.71
C GLU A 387 11.69 2.82 -0.66
N VAL A 388 12.03 3.90 -1.38
CA VAL A 388 11.62 4.14 -2.76
C VAL A 388 12.76 3.80 -3.70
N VAL A 389 12.61 2.73 -4.48
CA VAL A 389 13.59 2.36 -5.51
C VAL A 389 13.40 3.26 -6.72
N ARG A 390 14.36 4.16 -6.94
CA ARG A 390 14.30 5.20 -7.96
C ARG A 390 14.24 4.60 -9.37
N GLU A 391 15.02 3.56 -9.63
CA GLU A 391 15.13 2.90 -10.93
C GLU A 391 13.78 2.32 -11.36
N LYS A 392 13.00 1.75 -10.43
CA LYS A 392 11.64 1.27 -10.71
C LYS A 392 10.69 2.40 -11.07
N CYS A 393 10.79 3.52 -10.37
CA CYS A 393 10.00 4.71 -10.69
C CYS A 393 10.37 5.32 -12.05
N ASP A 394 11.67 5.32 -12.37
CA ASP A 394 12.17 5.83 -13.65
C ASP A 394 11.80 4.88 -14.79
N GLU A 395 11.73 3.56 -14.57
CA GLU A 395 11.20 2.57 -15.53
C GLU A 395 9.70 2.78 -15.80
N LEU A 396 8.89 3.05 -14.76
CA LEU A 396 7.48 3.42 -14.92
C LEU A 396 7.33 4.62 -15.85
N TYR A 397 8.04 5.72 -15.55
CA TYR A 397 8.02 6.92 -16.38
C TYR A 397 8.51 6.64 -17.80
N HIS A 398 9.59 5.87 -17.95
CA HIS A 398 10.20 5.55 -19.23
C HIS A 398 9.21 4.92 -20.22
N TYR A 399 8.40 3.94 -19.79
CA TYR A 399 7.47 3.27 -20.70
C TYR A 399 6.17 4.04 -20.90
N VAL A 400 5.62 4.67 -19.86
CA VAL A 400 4.36 5.42 -20.03
C VAL A 400 4.53 6.72 -20.82
N SER A 401 5.71 7.36 -20.75
CA SER A 401 6.06 8.53 -21.57
C SER A 401 6.18 8.18 -23.07
N LYS A 402 6.53 6.93 -23.41
CA LYS A 402 6.49 6.44 -24.79
C LYS A 402 5.05 6.28 -25.29
N LEU A 403 4.16 5.75 -24.46
CA LEU A 403 2.76 5.48 -24.80
C LEU A 403 1.91 6.75 -24.92
N SER A 404 2.13 7.74 -24.07
CA SER A 404 1.29 8.94 -23.98
C SER A 404 1.93 10.17 -24.61
N SER A 405 1.18 10.91 -25.43
CA SER A 405 1.58 12.22 -25.96
C SER A 405 1.69 13.29 -24.86
N ASN A 406 0.82 13.24 -23.86
CA ASN A 406 0.75 14.26 -22.82
C ASN A 406 1.84 14.04 -21.75
N LEU A 407 2.24 12.79 -21.55
CA LEU A 407 3.25 12.41 -20.56
C LEU A 407 4.67 12.31 -21.13
N SER A 408 4.87 12.39 -22.45
CA SER A 408 6.21 12.22 -23.05
C SER A 408 7.24 13.22 -22.50
N GLU A 409 6.81 14.48 -22.35
CA GLU A 409 7.58 15.58 -21.75
C GLU A 409 7.01 15.96 -20.37
N GLY A 410 6.25 15.06 -19.74
CA GLY A 410 5.66 15.30 -18.43
C GLY A 410 6.73 15.43 -17.35
N HIS A 411 6.36 15.96 -16.18
CA HIS A 411 7.28 15.99 -15.05
C HIS A 411 6.76 15.10 -13.92
N ILE A 412 7.65 14.25 -13.42
CA ILE A 412 7.38 13.44 -12.23
C ILE A 412 7.28 14.40 -11.05
N LEU A 413 6.10 14.46 -10.44
CA LEU A 413 5.81 15.22 -9.24
C LEU A 413 6.27 14.48 -7.98
N LYS A 414 5.98 13.17 -7.92
CA LYS A 414 6.32 12.32 -6.77
C LYS A 414 6.83 10.96 -7.25
N ARG A 415 7.81 10.43 -6.52
CA ARG A 415 8.22 9.02 -6.54
C ARG A 415 7.94 8.45 -5.16
N GLN A 416 7.28 7.31 -5.10
CA GLN A 416 6.85 6.73 -3.84
C GLN A 416 6.75 5.21 -3.93
N ALA A 417 6.70 4.59 -2.76
CA ALA A 417 6.42 3.18 -2.59
C ALA A 417 5.58 2.98 -1.33
N CYS A 418 4.81 1.90 -1.31
CA CYS A 418 4.05 1.45 -0.15
C CYS A 418 3.88 -0.07 -0.17
N TYR A 419 3.44 -0.62 0.95
CA TYR A 419 3.07 -2.02 1.06
C TYR A 419 1.55 -2.17 1.02
N LEU A 420 1.06 -3.04 0.12
CA LEU A 420 -0.31 -3.51 0.10
C LEU A 420 -0.48 -4.62 1.16
N PRO A 421 -1.57 -4.64 1.93
CA PRO A 421 -1.86 -5.74 2.85
C PRO A 421 -2.46 -6.92 2.09
N VAL A 422 -1.66 -7.94 1.80
CA VAL A 422 -2.09 -9.13 1.07
C VAL A 422 -2.43 -10.25 2.06
N LEU A 423 -3.64 -10.79 1.96
CA LEU A 423 -4.04 -11.98 2.71
C LEU A 423 -3.48 -13.24 2.02
N ASN A 424 -2.62 -13.99 2.71
CA ASN A 424 -1.97 -15.20 2.22
C ASN A 424 -2.76 -16.46 2.59
N VAL A 425 -4.05 -16.45 2.26
CA VAL A 425 -4.93 -17.60 2.49
C VAL A 425 -5.46 -18.07 1.14
N PRO A 426 -5.09 -19.26 0.64
CA PRO A 426 -5.51 -19.73 -0.69
C PRO A 426 -7.04 -19.82 -0.87
N THR A 427 -7.77 -20.03 0.23
CA THR A 427 -9.23 -20.19 0.25
C THR A 427 -9.99 -18.88 0.42
N SER A 428 -9.31 -17.75 0.62
CA SER A 428 -9.94 -16.44 0.79
C SER A 428 -9.31 -15.40 -0.11
N SER A 429 -10.15 -14.52 -0.66
CA SER A 429 -9.72 -13.37 -1.46
C SER A 429 -10.16 -12.04 -0.84
N GLY A 430 -10.80 -12.06 0.33
CA GLY A 430 -11.28 -10.87 1.01
C GLY A 430 -10.34 -10.39 2.13
N PRO A 431 -10.51 -9.16 2.63
CA PRO A 431 -9.91 -8.75 3.90
C PRO A 431 -10.46 -9.58 5.06
N LEU A 432 -9.78 -9.48 6.21
CA LEU A 432 -10.31 -9.93 7.49
C LEU A 432 -11.08 -8.77 8.13
N ILE A 433 -12.37 -9.00 8.42
CA ILE A 433 -13.28 -8.03 9.02
C ILE A 433 -14.11 -8.74 10.08
N GLY A 434 -13.87 -8.47 11.35
CA GLY A 434 -14.62 -9.08 12.44
C GLY A 434 -13.91 -9.03 13.78
N GLU A 435 -14.58 -9.55 14.80
CA GLU A 435 -13.94 -9.89 16.07
C GLU A 435 -13.04 -11.12 15.88
N THR A 436 -11.91 -11.17 16.58
CA THR A 436 -11.05 -12.34 16.64
C THR A 436 -11.59 -13.34 17.68
N ASN A 437 -10.86 -14.42 17.92
CA ASN A 437 -11.15 -15.31 19.05
C ASN A 437 -10.79 -14.71 20.43
N LEU A 438 -10.18 -13.52 20.47
CA LEU A 438 -9.98 -12.74 21.69
C LEU A 438 -11.08 -11.68 21.81
N GLU A 439 -11.85 -11.75 22.89
CA GLU A 439 -12.97 -10.84 23.16
C GLU A 439 -12.49 -9.38 23.18
N GLY A 440 -13.21 -8.51 22.47
CA GLY A 440 -12.88 -7.09 22.37
C GLY A 440 -11.79 -6.75 21.34
N LEU A 441 -11.14 -7.73 20.71
CA LEU A 441 -10.14 -7.50 19.66
C LEU A 441 -10.73 -7.75 18.27
N TYR A 442 -10.70 -6.72 17.43
CA TYR A 442 -11.24 -6.73 16.07
C TYR A 442 -10.13 -6.50 15.06
N VAL A 443 -10.26 -7.11 13.89
CA VAL A 443 -9.37 -6.87 12.74
C VAL A 443 -10.18 -6.32 11.58
N ALA A 444 -9.64 -5.30 10.92
CA ALA A 444 -10.16 -4.73 9.67
C ALA A 444 -8.98 -4.45 8.74
N SER A 445 -8.41 -5.48 8.11
CA SER A 445 -7.19 -5.38 7.31
C SER A 445 -7.12 -6.45 6.22
N GLY A 446 -6.11 -6.41 5.34
CA GLY A 446 -5.96 -7.39 4.26
C GLY A 446 -6.65 -7.02 2.94
N HIS A 447 -7.01 -5.74 2.74
CA HIS A 447 -7.77 -5.29 1.57
C HIS A 447 -7.00 -5.26 0.24
N SER A 448 -5.75 -5.73 0.20
CA SER A 448 -4.91 -5.75 -1.00
C SER A 448 -4.89 -4.38 -1.72
N CYS A 449 -5.01 -4.36 -3.05
CA CYS A 449 -5.11 -3.15 -3.87
C CYS A 449 -6.47 -2.44 -3.79
N TRP A 450 -7.50 -3.07 -3.21
CA TRP A 450 -8.88 -2.55 -3.17
C TRP A 450 -9.24 -1.81 -1.88
N GLY A 451 -8.27 -1.49 -1.03
CA GLY A 451 -8.50 -0.77 0.23
C GLY A 451 -9.29 0.52 0.08
N ILE A 452 -8.99 1.36 -0.92
CA ILE A 452 -9.77 2.59 -1.16
C ILE A 452 -11.21 2.28 -1.58
N ASN A 453 -11.40 1.27 -2.44
CA ASN A 453 -12.73 0.86 -2.89
C ASN A 453 -13.60 0.40 -1.72
N ASN A 454 -13.06 -0.45 -0.86
CA ASN A 454 -13.81 -1.16 0.18
C ASN A 454 -13.93 -0.42 1.51
N ALA A 455 -13.19 0.69 1.70
CA ALA A 455 -13.11 1.35 2.99
C ALA A 455 -14.44 1.85 3.56
N PRO A 456 -15.33 2.51 2.78
CA PRO A 456 -16.62 2.92 3.32
C PRO A 456 -17.46 1.75 3.84
N ALA A 457 -17.55 0.64 3.08
CA ALA A 457 -18.28 -0.54 3.55
C ALA A 457 -17.63 -1.16 4.78
N THR A 458 -16.30 -1.33 4.80
CA THR A 458 -15.60 -1.87 5.97
C THR A 458 -15.84 -1.01 7.21
N GLY A 459 -15.73 0.32 7.11
CA GLY A 459 -15.98 1.21 8.23
C GLY A 459 -17.41 1.11 8.77
N LYS A 460 -18.40 1.07 7.86
CA LYS A 460 -19.81 0.89 8.23
C LYS A 460 -20.05 -0.44 8.93
N ILE A 461 -19.57 -1.54 8.35
CA ILE A 461 -19.70 -2.88 8.92
C ILE A 461 -19.05 -2.97 10.30
N VAL A 462 -17.83 -2.43 10.46
CA VAL A 462 -17.16 -2.41 11.76
C VAL A 462 -17.96 -1.59 12.78
N SER A 463 -18.58 -0.48 12.38
CA SER A 463 -19.44 0.29 13.30
C SER A 463 -20.67 -0.51 13.78
N GLU A 464 -21.28 -1.31 12.90
CA GLU A 464 -22.40 -2.20 13.23
C GLU A 464 -21.94 -3.31 14.19
N LEU A 465 -20.80 -3.96 13.91
CA LEU A 465 -20.22 -4.98 14.79
C LEU A 465 -19.96 -4.43 16.20
N LEU A 466 -19.37 -3.23 16.30
CA LEU A 466 -18.98 -2.67 17.59
C LEU A 466 -20.16 -2.17 18.43
N LEU A 467 -21.23 -1.69 17.80
CA LEU A 467 -22.34 -1.03 18.51
C LEU A 467 -23.64 -1.85 18.54
N ASP A 468 -23.85 -2.72 17.55
CA ASP A 468 -25.00 -3.62 17.46
C ASP A 468 -24.66 -5.08 17.76
N GLY A 469 -23.38 -5.47 17.65
CA GLY A 469 -22.91 -6.83 17.88
C GLY A 469 -23.00 -7.74 16.66
N GLU A 470 -23.55 -7.24 15.54
CA GLU A 470 -23.64 -7.98 14.27
C GLU A 470 -23.58 -7.04 13.07
N ALA A 471 -23.06 -7.52 11.95
CA ALA A 471 -23.09 -6.81 10.68
C ALA A 471 -24.45 -7.01 10.00
N THR A 472 -25.08 -5.92 9.56
CA THR A 472 -26.41 -5.97 8.92
C THR A 472 -26.38 -5.42 7.49
N SER A 473 -25.39 -4.59 7.15
CA SER A 473 -25.27 -4.00 5.81
C SER A 473 -24.69 -4.95 4.76
N ALA A 474 -24.00 -6.02 5.15
CA ALA A 474 -23.43 -7.02 4.23
C ALA A 474 -23.20 -8.37 4.95
N ASP A 475 -23.25 -9.47 4.20
CA ASP A 475 -22.82 -10.79 4.69
C ASP A 475 -21.29 -10.89 4.68
N ILE A 476 -20.70 -10.88 5.87
CA ILE A 476 -19.26 -10.97 6.10
C ILE A 476 -18.82 -12.31 6.68
N SER A 477 -19.68 -13.33 6.67
CA SER A 477 -19.35 -14.64 7.26
C SER A 477 -18.05 -15.25 6.71
N ALA A 478 -17.73 -15.00 5.44
CA ALA A 478 -16.49 -15.44 4.80
C ALA A 478 -15.28 -14.49 5.00
N LEU A 479 -15.45 -13.40 5.74
CA LEU A 479 -14.41 -12.40 6.07
C LEU A 479 -14.02 -12.47 7.55
N ASP A 480 -14.63 -13.38 8.32
CA ASP A 480 -14.40 -13.56 9.75
C ASP A 480 -12.93 -13.96 10.03
N PRO A 481 -12.18 -13.18 10.83
CA PRO A 481 -10.80 -13.51 11.22
C PRO A 481 -10.62 -14.91 11.80
N GLY A 482 -11.59 -15.39 12.61
CA GLY A 482 -11.52 -16.67 13.32
C GLY A 482 -11.54 -17.90 12.41
N LEU A 483 -11.88 -17.73 11.13
CA LEU A 483 -11.78 -18.79 10.13
C LEU A 483 -10.34 -19.03 9.63
N TYR A 484 -9.45 -18.06 9.87
CA TYR A 484 -8.17 -17.99 9.15
C TYR A 484 -6.95 -17.96 10.05
N PHE A 485 -7.07 -17.51 11.30
CA PHE A 485 -5.97 -17.57 12.27
C PHE A 485 -6.46 -17.50 13.72
N ASP A 486 -5.57 -17.83 14.66
CA ASP A 486 -5.79 -17.73 16.09
C ASP A 486 -4.99 -16.54 16.65
N ALA A 487 -5.68 -15.54 17.20
CA ALA A 487 -5.07 -14.34 17.75
C ALA A 487 -4.44 -14.54 19.14
N SER A 488 -4.70 -15.68 19.80
CA SER A 488 -4.17 -15.98 21.14
C SER A 488 -2.71 -16.42 21.15
N VAL A 489 -2.13 -16.70 19.98
CA VAL A 489 -0.71 -17.01 19.81
C VAL A 489 0.08 -15.69 19.79
N LEU A 490 0.23 -15.09 20.96
CA LEU A 490 1.16 -13.99 21.21
C LEU A 490 2.38 -14.59 21.93
N GLU A 491 3.41 -15.00 21.18
CA GLU A 491 4.68 -15.48 21.76
C GLU A 491 5.57 -14.35 22.27
#